data_AF-A0A842RXN7-F1
#
_entry.id   AF-A0A842RXN7-F1
#
_cell.length_a   1.000
_cell.length_b   1.000
_cell.length_c   1.000
_cell.angle_alpha   90.00
_cell.angle_beta   90.00
_cell.angle_gamma   90.00
#
_symmetry.space_group_name_H-M   'P 1'
#
loop_
_entity.id
_entity.type
_entity.pdbx_description
1 polymer ?
#
loop_
_entity_poly.entity_id
_entity_poly.type
_entity_poly.pdbx_seq_one_letter_code
_entity_poly.pdbx_strand_id
1 'polypeptide(L)'
;MNMNQLKKVIIAERKRMYNHLIYIPLRRYGLKFIQGQTVSNVKLAFIMDRLGLPITINLFSFLSGKKRSNVYSTLQGLGDKNVLNLIGYQKNALVYQVHPTFLEGVKGIDYTRLDLIRKQLEKEGINGVE
;
A
#
# COMPACT_ATOMS: atom_id res chain seq x y z
N MET A 1 -8.40 -4.37 -17.32
CA MET A 1 -7.45 -5.19 -16.54
C MET A 1 -8.24 -5.96 -15.49
N ASN A 2 -8.17 -7.29 -15.51
CA ASN A 2 -8.85 -8.08 -14.48
C ASN A 2 -8.05 -8.11 -13.17
N MET A 3 -8.70 -8.55 -12.09
CA MET A 3 -8.12 -8.55 -10.74
C MET A 3 -6.85 -9.41 -10.61
N ASN A 4 -6.76 -10.50 -11.38
CA ASN A 4 -5.59 -11.37 -11.39
C ASN A 4 -4.39 -10.71 -12.11
N GLN A 5 -4.64 -9.98 -13.18
CA GLN A 5 -3.63 -9.17 -13.87
C GLN A 5 -3.11 -8.05 -12.94
N LEU A 6 -4.01 -7.33 -12.27
CA LEU A 6 -3.65 -6.30 -11.29
C LEU A 6 -2.75 -6.86 -10.19
N LYS A 7 -3.11 -8.02 -9.62
CA LYS A 7 -2.31 -8.69 -8.59
C LYS A 7 -0.90 -9.02 -9.10
N LYS A 8 -0.76 -9.52 -10.34
CA LYS A 8 0.55 -9.80 -10.95
C LYS A 8 1.40 -8.54 -11.10
N VAL A 9 0.78 -7.45 -11.57
CA VAL A 9 1.44 -6.15 -11.72
C VAL A 9 1.94 -5.64 -10.36
N ILE A 10 1.08 -5.63 -9.33
CA ILE A 10 1.45 -5.20 -7.98
C ILE A 10 2.60 -6.05 -7.41
N ILE A 11 2.57 -7.37 -7.61
CA ILE A 11 3.65 -8.26 -7.17
C ILE A 11 4.98 -7.92 -7.87
N ALA A 12 4.95 -7.62 -9.16
CA ALA A 12 6.14 -7.24 -9.93
C ALA A 12 6.72 -5.90 -9.43
N GLU A 13 5.87 -4.89 -9.26
CA GLU A 13 6.32 -3.56 -8.77
C GLU A 13 6.86 -3.62 -7.35
N ARG A 14 6.27 -4.47 -6.48
CA ARG A 14 6.78 -4.68 -5.12
C ARG A 14 8.19 -5.25 -5.08
N LYS A 15 8.53 -6.11 -6.05
CA LYS A 15 9.89 -6.69 -6.20
C LYS A 15 10.90 -5.68 -6.73
N ARG A 16 10.46 -4.74 -7.59
CA ARG A 16 11.31 -3.68 -8.16
C ARG A 16 11.69 -2.62 -7.15
N MET A 17 10.79 -2.31 -6.23
CA MET A 17 11.04 -1.33 -5.18
C MET A 17 12.18 -1.80 -4.27
N TYR A 18 13.21 -0.99 -4.04
CA TYR A 18 14.28 -1.38 -3.14
C TYR A 18 13.83 -1.37 -1.67
N ASN A 19 14.22 -2.38 -0.90
CA ASN A 19 13.82 -2.50 0.52
C ASN A 19 14.33 -1.33 1.37
N HIS A 20 15.56 -0.86 1.12
CA HIS A 20 16.18 0.19 1.92
C HIS A 20 15.43 1.53 1.84
N LEU A 21 14.78 1.82 0.70
CA LEU A 21 13.97 3.03 0.50
C LEU A 21 12.71 3.07 1.37
N ILE A 22 12.25 1.91 1.86
CA ILE A 22 11.10 1.79 2.78
C ILE A 22 11.60 1.59 4.22
N TYR A 23 12.65 0.81 4.39
CA TYR A 23 13.22 0.51 5.70
C TYR A 23 13.72 1.77 6.42
N ILE A 24 14.46 2.64 5.71
CA ILE A 24 15.04 3.85 6.31
C ILE A 24 13.94 4.79 6.84
N PRO A 25 12.89 5.14 6.08
CA PRO A 25 11.75 5.89 6.60
C PRO A 25 11.09 5.21 7.80
N LEU A 26 10.81 3.91 7.75
CA LEU A 26 10.20 3.21 8.90
C LEU A 26 11.02 3.32 10.18
N ARG A 27 12.36 3.30 10.09
CA ARG A 27 13.24 3.53 11.25
C ARG A 27 13.11 4.95 11.81
N ARG A 28 13.03 5.96 10.94
CA ARG A 28 12.84 7.37 11.34
C ARG A 28 11.50 7.59 12.05
N TYR A 29 10.49 6.80 11.70
CA TYR A 29 9.17 6.81 12.33
C TYR A 29 9.10 5.95 13.61
N GLY A 30 10.24 5.53 14.16
CA GLY A 30 10.31 4.86 15.46
C GLY A 30 9.94 3.38 15.47
N LEU A 31 9.84 2.72 14.31
CA LEU A 31 9.68 1.26 14.26
C LEU A 31 11.01 0.57 14.61
N LYS A 32 11.08 -0.02 15.81
CA LYS A 32 12.29 -0.68 16.32
C LYS A 32 12.50 -2.08 15.73
N PHE A 33 11.43 -2.82 15.46
CA PHE A 33 11.47 -4.21 14.96
C PHE A 33 10.86 -4.31 13.56
N ILE A 34 11.64 -3.92 12.55
CA ILE A 34 11.20 -3.96 11.15
C ILE A 34 11.62 -5.31 10.55
N GLN A 35 10.65 -6.20 10.39
CA GLN A 35 10.85 -7.46 9.68
C GLN A 35 10.70 -7.24 8.16
N GLY A 36 11.28 -8.13 7.35
CA GLY A 36 11.10 -8.11 5.89
C GLY A 36 9.62 -8.15 5.49
N GLN A 37 8.79 -8.79 6.29
CA GLN A 37 7.35 -8.83 6.10
C GLN A 37 6.68 -7.46 6.30
N THR A 38 7.14 -6.66 7.26
CA THR A 38 6.69 -5.28 7.49
C THR A 38 7.02 -4.41 6.29
N VAL A 39 8.27 -4.49 5.79
CA VAL A 39 8.69 -3.77 4.58
C VAL A 39 7.79 -4.16 3.39
N SER A 40 7.55 -5.45 3.19
CA SER A 40 6.68 -5.96 2.12
C SER A 40 5.23 -5.45 2.23
N ASN A 41 4.68 -5.37 3.45
CA ASN A 41 3.34 -4.82 3.69
C ASN A 41 3.28 -3.32 3.37
N VAL A 42 4.27 -2.55 3.82
CA VAL A 42 4.32 -1.10 3.57
C VAL A 42 4.47 -0.81 2.08
N LYS A 43 5.30 -1.58 1.36
CA LYS A 43 5.39 -1.49 -0.10
C LYS A 43 4.05 -1.73 -0.78
N LEU A 44 3.27 -2.71 -0.31
CA LEU A 44 1.95 -2.99 -0.87
C LEU A 44 1.01 -1.82 -0.64
N ALA A 45 0.94 -1.29 0.59
CA ALA A 45 0.14 -0.11 0.91
C ALA A 45 0.52 1.08 0.03
N PHE A 46 1.83 1.31 -0.14
CA PHE A 46 2.37 2.36 -0.99
C PHE A 46 1.96 2.21 -2.46
N ILE A 47 2.09 1.01 -3.02
CA ILE A 47 1.68 0.75 -4.40
C ILE A 47 0.17 0.98 -4.56
N MET A 48 -0.64 0.51 -3.61
CA MET A 48 -2.09 0.71 -3.65
C MET A 48 -2.45 2.20 -3.63
N ASP A 49 -1.85 2.97 -2.72
CA ASP A 49 -2.02 4.43 -2.62
C ASP A 49 -1.69 5.14 -3.93
N ARG A 50 -0.54 4.82 -4.53
CA ARG A 50 -0.11 5.42 -5.80
C ARG A 50 -1.00 5.04 -6.97
N LEU A 51 -1.55 3.82 -6.96
CA LEU A 51 -2.51 3.36 -7.96
C LEU A 51 -3.92 3.93 -7.75
N GLY A 52 -4.17 4.70 -6.68
CA GLY A 52 -5.51 5.19 -6.35
C GLY A 52 -6.47 4.10 -5.87
N LEU A 53 -5.93 2.98 -5.38
CA LEU A 53 -6.71 1.86 -4.85
C LEU A 53 -6.94 2.04 -3.35
N PRO A 54 -8.16 1.75 -2.84
CA PRO A 54 -8.47 1.97 -1.45
C PRO A 54 -7.77 0.91 -0.60
N ILE A 55 -7.02 1.34 0.41
CA ILE A 55 -6.31 0.42 1.33
C ILE A 55 -7.32 -0.10 2.34
N THR A 56 -8.10 -1.11 1.94
CA THR A 56 -9.05 -1.81 2.81
C THR A 56 -8.51 -3.17 3.24
N ILE A 57 -9.01 -3.70 4.35
CA ILE A 57 -8.64 -5.04 4.85
C ILE A 57 -8.89 -6.11 3.77
N ASN A 58 -10.00 -6.01 3.06
CA ASN A 58 -10.40 -6.99 2.04
C ASN A 58 -9.45 -6.98 0.84
N LEU A 59 -9.21 -5.81 0.24
CA LEU A 59 -8.35 -5.69 -0.92
C LEU A 59 -6.89 -6.01 -0.57
N PHE A 60 -6.42 -5.52 0.59
CA PHE A 60 -5.08 -5.80 1.05
C PHE A 60 -4.88 -7.30 1.32
N SER A 61 -5.84 -7.96 1.97
CA SER A 61 -5.84 -9.42 2.20
C SER A 61 -5.75 -10.21 0.88
N PHE A 62 -6.56 -9.83 -0.11
CA PHE A 62 -6.55 -10.44 -1.43
C PHE A 62 -5.19 -10.29 -2.13
N LEU A 63 -4.60 -9.09 -2.10
CA LEU A 63 -3.33 -8.79 -2.75
C LEU A 63 -2.13 -9.42 -2.03
N SER A 64 -2.15 -9.42 -0.69
CA SER A 64 -1.06 -9.99 0.12
C SER A 64 -1.16 -11.51 0.30
N GLY A 65 -2.32 -12.11 0.04
CA GLY A 65 -2.58 -13.53 0.32
C GLY A 65 -2.62 -13.86 1.81
N LYS A 66 -2.97 -12.89 2.68
CA LYS A 66 -2.96 -13.05 4.14
C LYS A 66 -4.38 -13.11 4.68
N LYS A 67 -4.55 -13.78 5.83
CA LYS A 67 -5.82 -13.78 6.57
C LYS A 67 -6.22 -12.35 6.99
N ARG A 68 -7.51 -12.04 6.92
CA ARG A 68 -8.05 -10.71 7.24
C ARG A 68 -7.70 -10.23 8.65
N SER A 69 -7.72 -11.10 9.65
CA SER A 69 -7.32 -10.78 11.03
C SER A 69 -5.88 -10.26 11.10
N ASN A 70 -4.94 -10.95 10.45
CA ASN A 70 -3.54 -10.53 10.41
C ASN A 70 -3.36 -9.21 9.66
N VAL A 71 -4.16 -8.98 8.61
CA VAL A 71 -4.16 -7.72 7.86
C VAL A 71 -4.71 -6.58 8.71
N TYR A 72 -5.80 -6.80 9.44
CA TYR A 72 -6.36 -5.80 10.36
C TYR A 72 -5.29 -5.32 11.35
N SER A 73 -4.66 -6.24 12.09
CA SER A 73 -3.59 -5.90 13.04
C SER A 73 -2.40 -5.23 12.36
N THR A 74 -2.07 -5.60 11.11
CA THR A 74 -1.01 -4.96 10.33
C THR A 74 -1.37 -3.50 10.00
N LEU A 75 -2.56 -3.26 9.44
CA LEU A 75 -2.97 -1.93 9.02
C LEU A 75 -3.12 -1.00 10.23
N GLN A 76 -3.71 -1.48 11.32
CA GLN A 76 -3.82 -0.72 12.57
C GLN A 76 -2.44 -0.37 13.14
N GLY A 77 -1.52 -1.35 13.22
CA GLY A 77 -0.16 -1.08 13.72
C GLY A 77 0.66 -0.16 12.82
N LEU A 78 0.41 -0.13 11.51
CA LEU A 78 0.99 0.88 10.62
C LEU A 78 0.33 2.27 10.81
N GLY A 79 -0.95 2.30 11.13
CA GLY A 79 -1.69 3.50 11.52
C GLY A 79 -1.12 4.15 12.78
N ASP A 80 -0.95 3.36 13.85
CA ASP A 80 -0.40 3.82 15.13
C ASP A 80 1.04 4.37 15.04
N LYS A 81 1.71 4.15 13.90
CA LYS A 81 3.07 4.63 13.61
C LYS A 81 3.10 5.75 12.57
N ASN A 82 1.97 6.36 12.25
CA ASN A 82 1.84 7.41 11.24
C ASN A 82 2.41 7.00 9.86
N VAL A 83 2.36 5.70 9.55
CA VAL A 83 2.66 5.20 8.19
C VAL A 83 1.40 5.24 7.34
N LEU A 84 0.25 4.91 7.95
CA LEU A 84 -1.07 4.99 7.34
C LEU A 84 -1.96 5.95 8.13
N ASN A 85 -2.89 6.60 7.44
CA ASN A 85 -3.99 7.34 8.03
C ASN A 85 -5.29 6.61 7.77
N LEU A 86 -6.11 6.45 8.80
CA LEU A 86 -7.50 6.05 8.61
C LEU A 86 -8.27 7.27 8.06
N ILE A 87 -8.73 7.19 6.82
CA ILE A 87 -9.44 8.29 6.15
C ILE A 87 -10.96 8.17 6.28
N GLY A 88 -11.47 7.01 6.71
CA GLY A 88 -12.88 6.84 7.01
C GLY A 88 -13.36 5.40 6.93
N TYR A 89 -14.69 5.27 6.77
CA TYR A 89 -15.40 4.01 6.66
C TYR A 89 -16.28 4.03 5.41
N GLN A 90 -16.02 3.14 4.45
CA GLN A 90 -16.74 3.08 3.18
C GLN A 90 -17.18 1.64 2.92
N LYS A 91 -18.45 1.46 2.51
CA LYS A 91 -19.02 0.14 2.15
C LYS A 91 -18.73 -0.94 3.21
N ASN A 92 -18.89 -0.58 4.48
CA ASN A 92 -18.60 -1.42 5.64
C ASN A 92 -17.12 -1.83 5.85
N ALA A 93 -16.17 -1.08 5.30
CA ALA A 93 -14.75 -1.32 5.47
C ALA A 93 -14.00 -0.04 5.90
N LEU A 94 -13.04 -0.21 6.81
CA LEU A 94 -12.06 0.83 7.13
C LEU A 94 -11.19 1.10 5.91
N VAL A 95 -11.05 2.37 5.55
CA VAL A 95 -10.25 2.82 4.42
C VAL A 95 -9.04 3.57 4.95
N TYR A 96 -7.85 3.09 4.57
CA TYR A 96 -6.59 3.72 4.90
C TYR A 96 -5.99 4.42 3.68
N GLN A 97 -5.13 5.39 3.94
CA GLN A 97 -4.27 6.07 2.98
C GLN A 97 -2.84 6.08 3.53
N VAL A 98 -1.82 6.17 2.68
CA VAL A 98 -0.45 6.39 3.19
C VAL A 98 -0.31 7.81 3.72
N HIS A 99 0.29 7.95 4.90
CA HIS A 99 0.48 9.27 5.51
C HIS A 99 1.37 10.16 4.63
N PRO A 100 0.99 11.41 4.29
CA PRO A 100 1.76 12.28 3.38
C PRO A 100 3.22 12.46 3.79
N THR A 101 3.49 12.72 5.07
CA THR A 101 4.87 12.85 5.58
C THR A 101 5.69 11.57 5.40
N PHE A 102 5.06 10.39 5.47
CA PHE A 102 5.77 9.14 5.20
C PHE A 102 6.20 9.06 3.72
N LEU A 103 5.34 9.52 2.80
CA LEU A 103 5.67 9.61 1.37
C LEU A 103 6.90 10.51 1.13
N GLU A 104 7.00 11.65 1.81
CA GLU A 104 8.14 12.57 1.70
C GLU A 104 9.46 11.94 2.15
N GLY A 105 9.39 11.05 3.15
CA GLY A 105 10.53 10.28 3.63
C GLY A 105 11.01 9.24 2.62
N VAL A 106 10.11 8.72 1.78
CA VAL A 106 10.38 7.72 0.75
C VAL A 106 10.82 8.43 -0.54
N LYS A 107 12.13 8.67 -0.66
CA LYS A 107 12.73 9.29 -1.86
C LYS A 107 13.35 8.24 -2.79
N GLY A 108 13.52 8.56 -4.07
CA GLY A 108 14.29 7.74 -5.02
C GLY A 108 13.55 6.52 -5.60
N ILE A 109 12.23 6.44 -5.44
CA ILE A 109 11.42 5.46 -6.17
C ILE A 109 10.95 6.10 -7.47
N ASP A 110 11.21 5.44 -8.60
CA ASP A 110 10.63 5.79 -9.88
C ASP A 110 9.15 5.35 -9.94
N TYR A 111 8.26 6.31 -10.08
CA TYR A 111 6.81 6.10 -10.13
C TYR A 111 6.23 6.06 -11.53
N THR A 112 7.03 6.34 -12.56
CA THR A 112 6.55 6.54 -13.95
C THR A 112 5.65 5.39 -14.40
N ARG A 113 6.04 4.15 -14.06
CA ARG A 113 5.27 2.96 -14.39
C ARG A 113 3.97 2.83 -13.60
N LEU A 114 3.98 3.14 -12.31
CA LEU A 114 2.76 3.13 -11.48
C LEU A 114 1.77 4.19 -11.95
N ASP A 115 2.25 5.37 -12.38
CA ASP A 115 1.40 6.43 -12.92
C ASP A 115 0.75 6.01 -14.25
N LEU A 116 1.48 5.30 -15.13
CA LEU A 116 0.91 4.71 -16.34
C LEU A 116 -0.16 3.65 -16.03
N ILE A 117 0.10 2.78 -15.06
CA ILE A 117 -0.87 1.76 -14.62
C ILE A 117 -2.11 2.42 -14.03
N ARG A 118 -1.95 3.45 -13.20
CA ARG A 118 -3.05 4.22 -12.64
C ARG A 118 -3.94 4.80 -13.74
N LYS A 119 -3.35 5.47 -14.74
CA LYS A 119 -4.10 6.01 -15.89
C LYS A 119 -4.86 4.92 -16.65
N GLN A 120 -4.30 3.72 -16.74
CA GLN A 120 -5.00 2.58 -17.35
C GLN A 120 -6.18 2.11 -16.49
N LEU A 121 -5.99 2.00 -15.17
CA LEU A 121 -7.07 1.66 -14.23
C LEU A 121 -8.22 2.67 -14.31
N GLU A 122 -7.90 3.96 -14.37
CA GLU A 122 -8.87 5.04 -14.51
C GLU A 122 -9.69 4.92 -15.81
N LYS A 123 -9.03 4.62 -16.94
CA LYS A 123 -9.72 4.38 -18.23
C LYS A 123 -10.65 3.17 -18.21
N GLU A 124 -10.33 2.17 -17.40
CA GLU A 124 -11.09 0.93 -17.30
C GLU A 124 -12.20 1.01 -16.22
N GLY A 125 -12.38 2.16 -15.57
CA GLY A 125 -13.36 2.33 -14.49
C GLY A 125 -12.98 1.62 -13.19
N ILE A 126 -11.73 1.18 -13.05
CA ILE A 126 -11.23 0.49 -11.85
C ILE A 126 -10.67 1.55 -10.90
N ASN A 127 -11.55 2.42 -10.43
CA ASN A 127 -11.20 3.46 -9.46
C ASN A 127 -11.76 3.10 -8.09
N GLY A 128 -10.97 3.35 -7.05
CA GLY A 128 -11.37 3.19 -5.65
C GLY A 128 -12.45 4.13 -5.16
N VAL A 129 -13.13 4.86 -6.04
CA VAL A 129 -14.08 5.93 -5.73
C VAL A 129 -15.32 5.76 -6.59
N GLU A 130 -16.25 4.95 -6.08
CA GLU A 130 -17.70 5.18 -6.17
C GLU A 130 -18.23 5.35 -4.75
#